data_AF-A0A7W8MGN2-F1
#
_entry.id   AF-A0A7W8MGN2-F1
#
_cell.length_a   1.000
_cell.length_b   1.000
_cell.length_c   1.000
_cell.angle_alpha   90.00
_cell.angle_beta   90.00
_cell.angle_gamma   90.00
#
_symmetry.space_group_name_H-M   'P 1'
#
loop_
_entity.id
_entity.type
_entity.pdbx_description
1 polymer ?
#
loop_
_entity_poly.entity_id
_entity_poly.type
_entity_poly.pdbx_seq_one_letter_code
_entity_poly.pdbx_strand_id
1 'polypeptide(L)'
;MTWFFLPILIVASIAAWFGARGLAERRQRGIHAHSRPAQFGAWALIWTAVPALVVLIAAAVFGPAIEGSLIMGGAPEAVSELDPLRRGAFFGDARAIGAGQPATQIWPAPYAELLPAEGARVAGIGRMLDLGTVVLAALAALLGALFVFSRIRPDMRARNRVEGWVVALLFVSSAVAVLTTVGIIASLVFDSLRFFASVPIFEFLFGTQWSPQTAIRADQVGSTGAFGALPLFAGTFLIMLIAMVVAAPVGLFAAIYLSEYAGPAFRATVKPVLEVLAGVPTVVYGFFAALTVGPAFREFFNGLGALLVGGPLDGIGQYLMLVQNQMALVAGAVMGIMLIPFVSSLSDDIINAVPQSLRDGSYAMGATKSETVKRVLLPAALPGVAGAMLLAMSRAIGETMIVTMAAGLAARLTLNPLDTVTTVTVQIVTLLTGDQEFNSPKTLAAFGLGLTLFLVTLALNIIAQRIVHTYRQQYD
;
A
#
# COMPACT_ATOMS: atom_id res chain seq x y z
N MET A 1 25.52 -4.06 -14.92
CA MET A 1 25.44 -4.20 -16.40
C MET A 1 24.19 -4.93 -16.89
N THR A 2 23.54 -5.72 -16.03
CA THR A 2 22.31 -6.50 -16.31
C THR A 2 21.14 -5.71 -16.90
N TRP A 3 20.91 -4.46 -16.47
CA TRP A 3 19.84 -3.60 -17.00
C TRP A 3 19.95 -3.30 -18.50
N PHE A 4 21.18 -3.25 -19.06
CA PHE A 4 21.41 -3.02 -20.49
C PHE A 4 21.03 -4.22 -21.37
N PHE A 5 20.89 -5.41 -20.78
CA PHE A 5 20.48 -6.61 -21.50
C PHE A 5 18.97 -6.66 -21.74
N LEU A 6 18.15 -5.99 -20.92
CA LEU A 6 16.69 -5.98 -21.08
C LEU A 6 16.23 -5.41 -22.44
N PRO A 7 16.74 -4.25 -22.91
CA PRO A 7 16.45 -3.77 -24.26
C PRO A 7 16.84 -4.77 -25.36
N ILE A 8 18.00 -5.41 -25.22
CA ILE A 8 18.48 -6.42 -26.19
C ILE A 8 17.54 -7.61 -26.23
N LEU A 9 17.10 -8.09 -25.06
CA LEU A 9 16.14 -9.19 -24.95
C LEU A 9 14.78 -8.83 -25.55
N ILE A 10 14.30 -7.60 -25.35
CA ILE A 10 13.05 -7.11 -25.94
C ILE A 10 13.16 -7.12 -27.46
N VAL A 11 14.23 -6.55 -28.02
CA VAL A 11 14.47 -6.52 -29.47
C VAL A 11 14.58 -7.95 -30.03
N ALA A 12 15.33 -8.84 -29.37
CA ALA A 12 15.46 -10.24 -29.78
C ALA A 12 14.11 -10.98 -29.76
N SER A 13 13.28 -10.73 -28.74
CA SER A 13 11.95 -11.35 -28.60
C SER A 13 10.98 -10.84 -29.66
N ILE A 14 11.04 -9.55 -30.01
CA ILE A 14 10.26 -8.96 -31.11
C ILE A 14 10.73 -9.54 -32.46
N ALA A 15 12.04 -9.65 -32.68
CA ALA A 15 12.59 -10.25 -33.89
C ALA A 15 12.16 -11.73 -34.04
N ALA A 16 12.19 -12.50 -32.94
CA ALA A 16 11.70 -13.87 -32.91
C ALA A 16 10.20 -13.96 -33.25
N TRP A 17 9.39 -13.02 -32.77
CA TRP A 17 7.96 -12.94 -33.09
C TRP A 17 7.71 -12.75 -34.58
N PHE A 18 8.34 -11.73 -35.19
CA PHE A 18 8.20 -11.46 -36.63
C PHE A 18 8.76 -12.60 -37.48
N GLY A 19 9.92 -13.16 -37.10
CA GLY A 19 10.55 -14.27 -37.81
C GLY A 19 9.69 -15.54 -37.80
N ALA A 20 9.16 -15.92 -36.64
CA ALA A 20 8.33 -17.13 -36.52
C ALA A 20 6.97 -16.94 -37.20
N ARG A 21 6.38 -15.74 -37.12
CA ARG A 21 5.17 -15.40 -37.86
C ARG A 21 5.38 -15.50 -39.37
N GLY A 22 6.43 -14.89 -39.90
CA GLY A 22 6.75 -14.93 -41.33
C GLY A 22 7.05 -16.34 -41.83
N LEU A 23 7.74 -17.17 -41.03
CA LEU A 23 7.99 -18.57 -41.36
C LEU A 23 6.69 -19.39 -41.39
N ALA A 24 5.79 -19.18 -40.42
CA ALA A 24 4.48 -19.83 -40.39
C ALA A 24 3.62 -19.41 -41.59
N GLU A 25 3.57 -18.11 -41.92
CA GLU A 25 2.85 -17.61 -43.11
C GLU A 25 3.32 -18.29 -44.40
N ARG A 26 4.65 -18.46 -44.57
CA ARG A 26 5.21 -19.16 -45.75
C ARG A 26 4.86 -20.64 -45.77
N ARG A 27 4.97 -21.34 -44.63
CA ARG A 27 4.73 -22.79 -44.53
C ARG A 27 3.24 -23.17 -44.59
N GLN A 28 2.34 -22.23 -44.31
CA GLN A 28 0.89 -22.45 -44.32
C GLN A 28 0.22 -22.05 -45.64
N ARG A 29 0.96 -21.54 -46.64
CA ARG A 29 0.38 -21.19 -47.95
C ARG A 29 -0.23 -22.44 -48.60
N GLY A 30 -1.52 -22.38 -48.89
CA GLY A 30 -2.26 -23.48 -49.51
C GLY A 30 -2.67 -24.61 -48.56
N ILE A 31 -2.49 -24.46 -47.24
CA ILE A 31 -2.86 -25.47 -46.24
C ILE A 31 -3.82 -24.86 -45.21
N HIS A 32 -4.90 -25.58 -44.86
CA HIS A 32 -5.74 -25.23 -43.73
C HIS A 32 -5.05 -25.58 -42.41
N ALA A 33 -4.26 -24.65 -41.89
CA ALA A 33 -3.57 -24.81 -40.61
C ALA A 33 -4.51 -24.59 -39.40
N HIS A 34 -4.26 -25.32 -38.32
CA HIS A 34 -5.06 -25.23 -37.09
C HIS A 34 -4.87 -23.89 -36.33
N SER A 35 -3.70 -23.27 -36.43
CA SER A 35 -3.35 -22.06 -35.67
C SER A 35 -2.88 -20.92 -36.57
N ARG A 36 -3.31 -19.70 -36.26
CA ARG A 36 -2.93 -18.48 -37.00
C ARG A 36 -1.42 -18.22 -36.87
N PRO A 37 -0.76 -17.66 -37.89
CA PRO A 37 0.68 -17.35 -37.84
C PRO A 37 1.11 -16.48 -36.65
N ALA A 38 0.24 -15.56 -36.20
CA ALA A 38 0.51 -14.74 -35.03
C ALA A 38 0.72 -15.56 -33.74
N GLN A 39 0.09 -16.74 -33.62
CA GLN A 39 0.25 -17.64 -32.47
C GLN A 39 1.62 -18.32 -32.45
N PHE A 40 2.19 -18.61 -33.63
CA PHE A 40 3.57 -19.09 -33.75
C PHE A 40 4.58 -17.99 -33.40
N GLY A 41 4.28 -16.74 -33.80
CA GLY A 41 5.03 -15.56 -33.35
C GLY A 41 5.02 -15.41 -31.82
N ALA A 42 3.84 -15.47 -31.21
CA ALA A 42 3.68 -15.38 -29.75
C ALA A 42 4.43 -16.51 -29.03
N TRP A 43 4.38 -17.73 -29.56
CA TRP A 43 5.11 -18.87 -29.00
C TRP A 43 6.63 -18.70 -29.06
N ALA A 44 7.16 -18.18 -30.18
CA ALA A 44 8.58 -17.84 -30.32
C ALA A 44 9.01 -16.72 -29.37
N LEU A 45 8.18 -15.69 -29.22
CA LEU A 45 8.42 -14.60 -28.26
C LEU A 45 8.55 -15.16 -26.85
N ILE A 46 7.59 -15.99 -26.42
CA ILE A 46 7.57 -16.57 -25.07
C ILE A 46 8.83 -17.40 -24.81
N TRP A 47 9.20 -18.31 -25.71
CA TRP A 47 10.39 -19.14 -25.51
C TRP A 47 11.71 -18.39 -25.64
N THR A 48 11.75 -17.25 -26.35
CA THR A 48 12.94 -16.40 -26.40
C THR A 48 13.06 -15.56 -25.12
N ALA A 49 11.94 -15.04 -24.62
CA ALA A 49 11.93 -14.13 -23.47
C ALA A 49 11.99 -14.87 -22.12
N VAL A 50 11.12 -15.87 -21.90
CA VAL A 50 10.91 -16.47 -20.56
C VAL A 50 12.16 -17.15 -20.01
N PRO A 51 12.89 -18.02 -20.73
CA PRO A 51 14.10 -18.65 -20.20
C PRO A 51 15.18 -17.63 -19.84
N ALA A 52 15.36 -16.59 -20.66
CA ALA A 52 16.30 -15.52 -20.38
C ALA A 52 15.89 -14.69 -19.15
N LEU A 53 14.60 -14.39 -19.01
CA LEU A 53 14.07 -13.72 -17.81
C LEU A 53 14.27 -14.57 -16.56
N VAL A 54 14.09 -15.90 -16.63
CA VAL A 54 14.35 -16.81 -15.50
C VAL A 54 15.82 -16.72 -15.06
N VAL A 55 16.76 -16.68 -16.00
CA VAL A 55 18.20 -16.50 -15.68
C VAL A 55 18.45 -15.16 -15.01
N LEU A 56 17.89 -14.07 -15.54
CA LEU A 56 18.06 -12.73 -14.97
C LEU A 56 17.47 -12.63 -13.55
N ILE A 57 16.29 -13.20 -13.33
CA ILE A 57 15.64 -13.25 -12.02
C ILE A 57 16.47 -14.08 -11.04
N ALA A 58 16.94 -15.27 -11.45
CA ALA A 58 17.79 -16.11 -10.62
C ALA A 58 19.10 -15.40 -10.24
N ALA A 59 19.73 -14.70 -11.18
CA ALA A 59 20.91 -13.91 -10.90
C ALA A 59 20.63 -12.72 -9.96
N ALA A 60 19.48 -12.07 -10.08
CA ALA A 60 19.10 -10.98 -9.16
C ALA A 60 18.84 -11.49 -7.74
N VAL A 61 18.22 -12.68 -7.60
CA VAL A 61 17.87 -13.27 -6.29
C VAL A 61 19.09 -13.89 -5.62
N PHE A 62 19.88 -14.69 -6.34
CA PHE A 62 20.98 -15.47 -5.76
C PHE A 62 22.35 -14.82 -5.95
N GLY A 63 22.50 -13.88 -6.88
CA GLY A 63 23.75 -13.19 -7.18
C GLY A 63 24.41 -12.54 -5.96
N PRO A 64 23.69 -11.75 -5.14
CA PRO A 64 24.27 -11.13 -3.95
C PRO A 64 24.82 -12.14 -2.93
N ALA A 65 24.14 -13.28 -2.74
CA ALA A 65 24.59 -14.34 -1.84
C ALA A 65 25.84 -15.05 -2.38
N ILE A 66 25.86 -15.33 -3.69
CA ILE A 66 27.01 -15.94 -4.36
C ILE A 66 28.21 -14.98 -4.31
N GLU A 67 28.03 -13.71 -4.67
CA GLU A 67 29.06 -12.67 -4.60
C GLU A 67 29.63 -12.57 -3.18
N GLY A 68 28.76 -12.48 -2.16
CA GLY A 68 29.18 -12.44 -0.77
C GLY A 68 30.02 -13.66 -0.34
N SER A 69 29.64 -14.86 -0.77
CA SER A 69 30.38 -16.08 -0.48
C SER A 69 31.77 -16.12 -1.15
N LEU A 70 31.88 -15.65 -2.40
CA LEU A 70 33.14 -15.56 -3.15
C LEU A 70 34.08 -14.48 -2.60
N ILE A 71 33.51 -13.36 -2.15
CA ILE A 71 34.26 -12.31 -1.47
C ILE A 71 34.81 -12.86 -0.15
N MET A 72 33.98 -13.46 0.70
CA MET A 72 34.43 -14.00 1.99
C MET A 72 35.45 -15.13 1.84
N GLY A 73 35.28 -16.03 0.86
CA GLY A 73 36.17 -17.17 0.66
C GLY A 73 37.60 -16.84 0.21
N GLY A 74 37.86 -15.60 -0.23
CA GLY A 74 39.19 -15.13 -0.62
C GLY A 74 39.66 -13.89 0.13
N ALA A 75 39.07 -13.61 1.29
CA ALA A 75 39.41 -12.46 2.12
C ALA A 75 40.80 -12.65 2.77
N PRO A 76 41.63 -11.60 2.88
CA PRO A 76 42.87 -11.66 3.66
C PRO A 76 42.61 -12.01 5.13
N GLU A 77 43.51 -12.76 5.77
CA GLU A 77 43.36 -13.20 7.17
C GLU A 77 43.07 -12.03 8.12
N ALA A 78 43.79 -10.92 7.96
CA ALA A 78 43.58 -9.70 8.75
C ALA A 78 42.13 -9.18 8.69
N VAL A 79 41.47 -9.27 7.53
CA VAL A 79 40.08 -8.81 7.34
C VAL A 79 39.08 -9.86 7.85
N SER A 80 39.45 -11.14 7.78
CA SER A 80 38.63 -12.23 8.31
C SER A 80 38.50 -12.19 9.83
N GLU A 81 39.51 -11.67 10.54
CA GLU A 81 39.52 -11.53 12.00
C GLU A 81 38.70 -10.33 12.52
N LEU A 82 38.33 -9.38 11.66
CA LEU A 82 37.49 -8.23 12.05
C LEU A 82 36.12 -8.68 12.56
N ASP A 83 35.55 -7.91 13.49
CA ASP A 83 34.16 -8.07 13.91
C ASP A 83 33.19 -8.07 12.71
N PRO A 84 32.09 -8.84 12.73
CA PRO A 84 31.19 -8.99 11.58
C PRO A 84 30.70 -7.66 10.98
N LEU A 85 30.44 -6.67 11.84
CA LEU A 85 29.95 -5.35 11.42
C LEU A 85 31.04 -4.50 10.76
N ARG A 86 32.27 -4.54 11.29
CA ARG A 86 33.43 -3.85 10.69
C ARG A 86 33.88 -4.55 9.41
N ARG A 87 33.80 -5.88 9.36
CA ARG A 87 34.07 -6.66 8.15
C ARG A 87 33.09 -6.34 7.03
N GLY A 88 31.79 -6.22 7.36
CA GLY A 88 30.76 -5.77 6.42
C GLY A 88 31.03 -4.37 5.89
N ALA A 89 31.42 -3.43 6.76
CA ALA A 89 31.79 -2.08 6.37
C ALA A 89 33.02 -2.05 5.44
N PHE A 90 34.05 -2.85 5.75
CA PHE A 90 35.25 -2.95 4.92
C PHE A 90 34.93 -3.43 3.49
N PHE A 91 34.11 -4.49 3.35
CA PHE A 91 33.69 -4.94 2.02
C PHE A 91 32.74 -3.96 1.31
N GLY A 92 31.97 -3.17 2.07
CA GLY A 92 31.21 -2.04 1.53
C GLY A 92 32.12 -1.00 0.88
N ASP A 93 33.18 -0.59 1.59
CA ASP A 93 34.19 0.34 1.06
C ASP A 93 35.02 -0.27 -0.07
N ALA A 94 35.34 -1.56 -0.01
CA ALA A 94 36.01 -2.27 -1.10
C ALA A 94 35.15 -2.26 -2.38
N ARG A 95 33.83 -2.49 -2.27
CA ARG A 95 32.91 -2.34 -3.41
C ARG A 95 32.89 -0.91 -3.94
N ALA A 96 32.88 0.09 -3.06
CA ALA A 96 32.89 1.50 -3.46
C ALA A 96 34.16 1.85 -4.24
N ILE A 97 35.34 1.51 -3.71
CA ILE A 97 36.63 1.72 -4.39
C ILE A 97 36.71 0.94 -5.69
N GLY A 98 36.23 -0.30 -5.71
CA GLY A 98 36.13 -1.10 -6.92
C GLY A 98 35.25 -0.48 -8.01
N ALA A 99 34.24 0.32 -7.62
CA ALA A 99 33.39 1.10 -8.51
C ALA A 99 33.96 2.49 -8.85
N GLY A 100 35.15 2.83 -8.38
CA GLY A 100 35.78 4.14 -8.58
C GLY A 100 35.26 5.24 -7.64
N GLN A 101 34.57 4.88 -6.56
CA GLN A 101 34.10 5.79 -5.53
C GLN A 101 35.07 5.82 -4.34
N PRO A 102 35.19 6.93 -3.60
CA PRO A 102 36.00 6.97 -2.39
C PRO A 102 35.40 6.08 -1.29
N ALA A 103 36.26 5.56 -0.40
CA ALA A 103 35.82 4.89 0.82
C ALA A 103 35.06 5.87 1.73
N THR A 104 34.02 5.35 2.39
CA THR A 104 33.23 6.10 3.38
C THR A 104 33.91 6.14 4.74
N GLN A 105 34.70 5.13 5.11
CA GLN A 105 35.43 5.08 6.37
C GLN A 105 36.94 5.22 6.17
N ILE A 106 37.59 5.77 7.19
CA ILE A 106 39.06 5.84 7.26
C ILE A 106 39.55 4.57 7.94
N TRP A 107 40.33 3.77 7.20
CA TRP A 107 40.89 2.52 7.68
C TRP A 107 42.34 2.71 8.13
N PRO A 108 42.75 2.24 9.33
CA PRO A 108 44.16 2.22 9.71
C PRO A 108 44.91 1.10 8.99
N ALA A 109 46.26 1.18 8.94
CA ALA A 109 47.07 0.05 8.50
C ALA A 109 46.86 -1.16 9.43
N PRO A 110 46.80 -2.41 8.90
CA PRO A 110 47.08 -2.82 7.51
C PRO A 110 45.88 -2.72 6.55
N TYR A 111 44.68 -2.42 7.03
CA TYR A 111 43.45 -2.43 6.22
C TYR A 111 43.44 -1.39 5.10
N ALA A 112 43.94 -0.18 5.35
CA ALA A 112 44.07 0.84 4.32
C ALA A 112 44.94 0.41 3.14
N GLU A 113 45.95 -0.42 3.38
CA GLU A 113 46.85 -0.92 2.33
C GLU A 113 46.22 -2.07 1.53
N LEU A 114 45.39 -2.88 2.19
CA LEU A 114 44.68 -4.00 1.57
C LEU A 114 43.44 -3.55 0.77
N LEU A 115 42.83 -2.43 1.14
CA LEU A 115 41.55 -1.97 0.62
C LEU A 115 41.53 -1.73 -0.90
N PRO A 116 42.54 -1.11 -1.55
CA PRO A 116 42.55 -0.93 -3.00
C PRO A 116 42.68 -2.25 -3.78
N ALA A 117 43.54 -3.15 -3.30
CA ALA A 117 43.73 -4.47 -3.91
C ALA A 117 42.47 -5.31 -3.78
N GLU A 118 41.83 -5.27 -2.61
CA GLU A 118 40.57 -5.95 -2.38
C GLU A 118 39.42 -5.33 -3.18
N GLY A 119 39.37 -4.00 -3.31
CA GLY A 119 38.39 -3.33 -4.14
C GLY A 119 38.48 -3.73 -5.62
N ALA A 120 39.71 -3.88 -6.15
CA ALA A 120 39.92 -4.39 -7.50
C ALA A 120 39.44 -5.85 -7.66
N ARG A 121 39.69 -6.70 -6.65
CA ARG A 121 39.23 -8.11 -6.62
C ARG A 121 37.72 -8.21 -6.58
N VAL A 122 37.09 -7.47 -5.67
CA VAL A 122 35.63 -7.40 -5.51
C VAL A 122 34.96 -6.90 -6.78
N ALA A 123 35.49 -5.84 -7.41
CA ALA A 123 35.00 -5.38 -8.71
C ALA A 123 35.22 -6.40 -9.84
N GLY A 124 36.28 -7.21 -9.77
CA GLY A 124 36.50 -8.34 -10.67
C GLY A 124 35.41 -9.41 -10.53
N ILE A 125 35.09 -9.82 -9.31
CA ILE A 125 34.04 -10.79 -9.00
C ILE A 125 32.67 -10.27 -9.49
N GLY A 126 32.33 -9.02 -9.15
CA GLY A 126 31.08 -8.40 -9.58
C GLY A 126 30.96 -8.35 -11.11
N ARG A 127 32.01 -7.94 -11.83
CA ARG A 127 32.02 -7.95 -13.30
C ARG A 127 31.90 -9.35 -13.89
N MET A 128 32.57 -10.34 -13.30
CA MET A 128 32.48 -11.74 -13.74
C MET A 128 31.05 -12.28 -13.59
N LEU A 129 30.39 -12.03 -12.46
CA LEU A 129 29.01 -12.46 -12.22
C LEU A 129 28.02 -11.73 -13.15
N ASP A 130 28.19 -10.43 -13.36
CA ASP A 130 27.38 -9.64 -14.28
C ASP A 130 27.50 -10.14 -15.73
N LEU A 131 28.74 -10.34 -16.21
CA LEU A 131 29.00 -10.85 -17.55
C LEU A 131 28.49 -12.29 -17.71
N GLY A 132 28.73 -13.15 -16.72
CA GLY A 132 28.22 -14.53 -16.71
C GLY A 132 26.70 -14.58 -16.80
N THR A 133 26.02 -13.70 -16.07
CA THR A 133 24.56 -13.56 -16.12
C THR A 133 24.07 -13.15 -17.51
N VAL A 134 24.70 -12.13 -18.12
CA VAL A 134 24.33 -11.66 -19.46
C VAL A 134 24.55 -12.74 -20.51
N VAL A 135 25.69 -13.44 -20.46
CA VAL A 135 26.00 -14.53 -21.40
C VAL A 135 25.01 -15.67 -21.24
N LEU A 136 24.73 -16.10 -20.00
CA LEU A 136 23.79 -17.18 -19.73
C LEU A 136 22.36 -16.82 -20.17
N ALA A 137 21.93 -15.57 -19.96
CA ALA A 137 20.63 -15.09 -20.40
C ALA A 137 20.54 -15.00 -21.93
N ALA A 138 21.60 -14.55 -22.60
CA ALA A 138 21.69 -14.52 -24.06
C ALA A 138 21.64 -15.93 -24.67
N LEU A 139 22.36 -16.88 -24.08
CA LEU A 139 22.33 -18.29 -24.48
C LEU A 139 20.93 -18.89 -24.26
N ALA A 140 20.29 -18.61 -23.13
CA ALA A 140 18.93 -19.07 -22.87
C ALA A 140 17.93 -18.52 -23.90
N ALA A 141 18.04 -17.23 -24.26
CA ALA A 141 17.21 -16.62 -25.30
C ALA A 141 17.44 -17.27 -26.68
N LEU A 142 18.71 -17.47 -27.05
CA LEU A 142 19.09 -18.08 -28.33
C LEU A 142 18.59 -19.52 -28.43
N LEU A 143 18.83 -20.33 -27.39
CA LEU A 143 18.38 -21.72 -27.33
C LEU A 143 16.85 -21.81 -27.37
N GLY A 144 16.15 -20.91 -26.68
CA GLY A 144 14.70 -20.82 -26.71
C GLY A 144 14.16 -20.46 -28.10
N ALA A 145 14.77 -19.50 -28.78
CA ALA A 145 14.44 -19.16 -30.16
C ALA A 145 14.68 -20.35 -31.10
N LEU A 146 15.89 -20.93 -31.08
CA LEU A 146 16.25 -22.09 -31.92
C LEU A 146 15.31 -23.28 -31.70
N PHE A 147 14.96 -23.56 -30.44
CA PHE A 147 14.00 -24.60 -30.08
C PHE A 147 12.65 -24.38 -30.78
N VAL A 148 12.11 -23.16 -30.74
CA VAL A 148 10.84 -22.87 -31.42
C VAL A 148 10.98 -22.94 -32.93
N PHE A 149 11.99 -22.30 -33.53
CA PHE A 149 12.17 -22.28 -34.98
C PHE A 149 12.33 -23.69 -35.58
N SER A 150 12.96 -24.62 -34.84
CA SER A 150 13.07 -26.03 -35.25
C SER A 150 11.75 -26.82 -35.22
N ARG A 151 10.74 -26.32 -34.49
CA ARG A 151 9.47 -27.01 -34.20
C ARG A 151 8.26 -26.42 -34.92
N ILE A 152 8.39 -25.30 -35.63
CA ILE A 152 7.27 -24.69 -36.37
C ILE A 152 6.82 -25.62 -37.50
N ARG A 153 5.66 -26.25 -37.35
CA ARG A 153 5.01 -27.08 -38.38
C ARG A 153 3.55 -26.67 -38.57
N PRO A 154 2.96 -26.82 -39.77
CA PRO A 154 1.58 -26.40 -40.05
C PRO A 154 0.49 -27.09 -39.21
N ASP A 155 0.75 -28.33 -38.79
CA ASP A 155 -0.13 -29.18 -37.96
C ASP A 155 -0.07 -28.85 -36.47
N MET A 156 0.93 -28.07 -36.04
CA MET A 156 1.15 -27.77 -34.64
C MET A 156 0.05 -26.87 -34.07
N ARG A 157 -0.49 -27.26 -32.92
CA ARG A 157 -1.46 -26.47 -32.14
C ARG A 157 -0.77 -25.37 -31.31
N ALA A 158 -0.16 -24.40 -31.98
CA ALA A 158 0.55 -23.30 -31.34
C ALA A 158 -0.34 -22.49 -30.38
N ARG A 159 -1.63 -22.31 -30.71
CA ARG A 159 -2.61 -21.63 -29.87
C ARG A 159 -2.70 -22.26 -28.46
N ASN A 160 -2.90 -23.57 -28.37
CA ASN A 160 -3.03 -24.26 -27.08
C ASN A 160 -1.75 -24.17 -26.22
N ARG A 161 -0.57 -24.12 -26.87
CA ARG A 161 0.71 -23.95 -26.16
C ARG A 161 0.83 -22.54 -25.59
N VAL A 162 0.47 -21.51 -26.36
CA VAL A 162 0.47 -20.12 -25.90
C VAL A 162 -0.58 -19.92 -24.80
N GLU A 163 -1.79 -20.43 -24.98
CA GLU A 163 -2.85 -20.40 -23.95
C GLU A 163 -2.39 -21.09 -22.67
N GLY A 164 -1.72 -22.25 -22.77
CA GLY A 164 -1.14 -22.93 -21.60
C GLY A 164 -0.13 -22.07 -20.83
N TRP A 165 0.73 -21.31 -21.52
CA TRP A 165 1.64 -20.35 -20.90
C TRP A 165 0.91 -19.19 -20.22
N VAL A 166 -0.12 -18.64 -20.86
CA VAL A 166 -0.93 -17.55 -20.28
C VAL A 166 -1.66 -18.04 -19.03
N VAL A 167 -2.28 -19.23 -19.07
CA VAL A 167 -2.95 -19.84 -17.92
C VAL A 167 -1.95 -20.12 -16.79
N ALA A 168 -0.76 -20.65 -17.10
CA ALA A 168 0.29 -20.87 -16.11
C ALA A 168 0.76 -19.56 -15.47
N LEU A 169 0.93 -18.48 -16.26
CA LEU A 169 1.30 -17.16 -15.75
C LEU A 169 0.22 -16.61 -14.82
N LEU A 170 -1.07 -16.68 -15.21
CA LEU A 170 -2.19 -16.25 -14.39
C LEU A 170 -2.29 -17.08 -13.10
N PHE A 171 -2.06 -18.39 -13.19
CA PHE A 171 -2.05 -19.29 -12.03
C PHE A 171 -0.90 -18.95 -11.07
N VAL A 172 0.33 -18.78 -11.57
CA VAL A 172 1.49 -18.39 -10.74
C VAL A 172 1.26 -17.01 -10.11
N SER A 173 0.74 -16.05 -10.87
CA SER A 173 0.42 -14.71 -10.35
C SER A 173 -0.61 -14.77 -9.23
N SER A 174 -1.69 -15.54 -9.41
CA SER A 174 -2.71 -15.75 -8.37
C SER A 174 -2.14 -16.49 -7.16
N ALA A 175 -1.34 -17.53 -7.37
CA ALA A 175 -0.70 -18.28 -6.29
C ALA A 175 0.26 -17.42 -5.48
N VAL A 176 1.09 -16.59 -6.12
CA VAL A 176 1.98 -15.63 -5.44
C VAL A 176 1.17 -14.64 -4.62
N ALA A 177 0.08 -14.09 -5.17
CA ALA A 177 -0.79 -13.17 -4.44
C ALA A 177 -1.38 -13.83 -3.18
N VAL A 178 -1.95 -15.03 -3.31
CA VAL A 178 -2.53 -15.79 -2.19
C VAL A 178 -1.46 -16.14 -1.14
N LEU A 179 -0.31 -16.67 -1.57
CA LEU A 179 0.78 -17.01 -0.65
C LEU A 179 1.34 -15.78 0.06
N THR A 180 1.42 -14.63 -0.62
CA THR A 180 1.83 -13.36 -0.01
C THR A 180 0.82 -12.92 1.05
N THR A 181 -0.48 -12.98 0.75
CA THR A 181 -1.54 -12.67 1.74
C THR A 181 -1.47 -13.60 2.94
N VAL A 182 -1.32 -14.90 2.74
CA VAL A 182 -1.15 -15.89 3.82
C VAL A 182 0.12 -15.58 4.61
N GLY A 183 1.23 -15.25 3.95
CA GLY A 183 2.49 -14.88 4.59
C GLY A 183 2.38 -13.63 5.46
N ILE A 184 1.68 -12.58 4.99
CA ILE A 184 1.42 -11.36 5.75
C ILE A 184 0.59 -11.68 7.00
N ILE A 185 -0.50 -12.46 6.85
CA ILE A 185 -1.34 -12.86 7.99
C ILE A 185 -0.56 -13.73 8.97
N ALA A 186 0.23 -14.69 8.48
CA ALA A 186 1.03 -15.58 9.31
C ALA A 186 2.11 -14.81 10.09
N SER A 187 2.83 -13.89 9.44
CA SER A 187 3.78 -13.00 10.12
C SER A 187 3.07 -12.14 11.17
N LEU A 188 1.96 -11.49 10.80
CA LEU A 188 1.19 -10.67 11.74
C LEU A 188 0.78 -11.48 12.98
N VAL A 189 0.20 -12.66 12.80
CA VAL A 189 -0.22 -13.53 13.91
C VAL A 189 0.98 -13.98 14.74
N PHE A 190 2.05 -14.44 14.11
CA PHE A 190 3.22 -14.98 14.82
C PHE A 190 3.94 -13.91 15.65
N ASP A 191 4.17 -12.73 15.08
CA ASP A 191 4.83 -11.63 15.77
C ASP A 191 3.92 -11.02 16.86
N SER A 192 2.60 -10.98 16.64
CA SER A 192 1.64 -10.65 17.71
C SER A 192 1.64 -11.67 18.85
N LEU A 193 1.73 -12.98 18.57
CA LEU A 193 1.80 -14.00 19.62
C LEU A 193 3.07 -13.84 20.47
N ARG A 194 4.20 -13.50 19.84
CA ARG A 194 5.44 -13.14 20.56
C ARG A 194 5.27 -11.92 21.44
N PHE A 195 4.59 -10.89 20.95
CA PHE A 195 4.25 -9.71 21.75
C PHE A 195 3.38 -10.07 22.97
N PHE A 196 2.29 -10.82 22.75
CA PHE A 196 1.35 -11.20 23.81
C PHE A 196 1.89 -12.25 24.80
N ALA A 197 3.02 -12.89 24.49
CA ALA A 197 3.78 -13.66 25.47
C ALA A 197 4.45 -12.76 26.53
N SER A 198 4.71 -11.49 26.19
CA SER A 198 5.33 -10.51 27.09
C SER A 198 4.34 -9.52 27.72
N VAL A 199 3.22 -9.23 27.04
CA VAL A 199 2.19 -8.28 27.49
C VAL A 199 0.83 -8.98 27.56
N PRO A 200 0.13 -8.97 28.70
CA PRO A 200 -1.21 -9.56 28.78
C PRO A 200 -2.19 -8.90 27.81
N ILE A 201 -2.95 -9.72 27.07
CA ILE A 201 -3.92 -9.24 26.06
C ILE A 201 -4.93 -8.26 26.67
N PHE A 202 -5.41 -8.52 27.90
CA PHE A 202 -6.38 -7.66 28.56
C PHE A 202 -5.81 -6.27 28.89
N GLU A 203 -4.58 -6.22 29.42
CA GLU A 203 -3.89 -4.95 29.70
C GLU A 203 -3.60 -4.17 28.42
N PHE A 204 -3.27 -4.87 27.33
CA PHE A 204 -3.08 -4.25 26.03
C PHE A 204 -4.39 -3.67 25.47
N LEU A 205 -5.48 -4.44 25.46
CA LEU A 205 -6.74 -4.00 24.84
C LEU A 205 -7.45 -2.89 25.62
N PHE A 206 -7.44 -2.96 26.95
CA PHE A 206 -8.20 -2.07 27.82
C PHE A 206 -7.33 -1.06 28.59
N GLY A 207 -6.00 -1.15 28.47
CA GLY A 207 -5.09 -0.19 29.08
C GLY A 207 -5.28 1.22 28.53
N THR A 208 -5.22 2.21 29.44
CA THR A 208 -5.46 3.63 29.13
C THR A 208 -4.17 4.44 28.94
N GLN A 209 -3.01 3.81 29.09
CA GLN A 209 -1.71 4.46 28.96
C GLN A 209 -0.91 3.84 27.82
N TRP A 210 -0.40 4.68 26.93
CA TRP A 210 0.49 4.27 25.85
C TRP A 210 1.82 5.02 25.98
N SER A 211 2.84 4.33 26.50
CA SER A 211 4.20 4.84 26.65
C SER A 211 5.24 3.72 26.40
N PRO A 212 5.40 3.26 25.15
CA PRO A 212 6.32 2.18 24.81
C PRO A 212 7.81 2.52 25.03
N GLN A 213 8.15 3.79 25.31
CA GLN A 213 9.52 4.25 25.57
C GLN A 213 9.95 4.08 27.03
N THR A 214 9.02 4.16 28.00
CA THR A 214 9.36 4.08 29.44
C THR A 214 9.54 2.64 29.92
N ALA A 215 9.07 1.65 29.17
CA ALA A 215 9.16 0.22 29.50
C ALA A 215 10.58 -0.41 29.36
N ILE A 216 11.63 0.37 29.03
CA ILE A 216 12.95 -0.13 28.60
C ILE A 216 14.12 0.28 29.52
N ARG A 217 13.91 1.05 30.60
CA ARG A 217 15.03 1.33 31.52
C ARG A 217 15.31 0.10 32.38
N ALA A 218 16.51 -0.48 32.26
CA ALA A 218 16.96 -1.67 33.01
C ALA A 218 16.83 -1.54 34.54
N ASP A 219 16.80 -0.30 35.04
CA ASP A 219 16.65 0.03 36.47
C ASP A 219 15.18 0.12 36.92
N GLN A 220 14.23 0.01 35.98
CA GLN A 220 12.79 -0.02 36.23
C GLN A 220 12.21 -1.36 35.78
N VAL A 221 12.12 -2.30 36.72
CA VAL A 221 11.29 -3.50 36.56
C VAL A 221 9.84 -3.05 36.37
N GLY A 222 9.39 -3.07 35.12
CA GLY A 222 7.98 -3.00 34.73
C GLY A 222 7.25 -1.70 35.10
N SER A 223 7.04 -0.81 34.13
CA SER A 223 5.73 -0.16 34.07
C SER A 223 4.74 -1.16 33.44
N THR A 224 4.25 -2.10 34.25
CA THR A 224 3.04 -2.86 33.93
C THR A 224 1.96 -1.86 33.45
N GLY A 225 1.39 -2.08 32.27
CA GLY A 225 0.34 -1.20 31.69
C GLY A 225 0.78 -0.10 30.72
N ALA A 226 2.03 -0.05 30.26
CA ALA A 226 2.49 1.00 29.31
C ALA A 226 2.09 0.77 27.82
N PHE A 227 1.48 -0.37 27.47
CA PHE A 227 1.08 -0.73 26.10
C PHE A 227 -0.44 -0.70 25.88
N GLY A 228 -1.17 0.12 26.63
CA GLY A 228 -2.62 0.25 26.49
C GLY A 228 -3.03 0.84 25.13
N ALA A 229 -3.72 0.06 24.31
CA ALA A 229 -4.14 0.43 22.96
C ALA A 229 -5.40 1.31 22.93
N LEU A 230 -6.16 1.38 24.02
CA LEU A 230 -7.45 2.07 24.07
C LEU A 230 -7.39 3.55 23.64
N PRO A 231 -6.41 4.38 24.08
CA PRO A 231 -6.30 5.76 23.61
C PRO A 231 -6.05 5.88 22.10
N LEU A 232 -5.35 4.90 21.51
CA LEU A 232 -5.05 4.89 20.07
C LEU A 232 -6.29 4.60 19.24
N PHE A 233 -7.09 3.62 19.67
CA PHE A 233 -8.38 3.32 19.05
C PHE A 233 -9.37 4.45 19.26
N ALA A 234 -9.40 5.07 20.45
CA ALA A 234 -10.22 6.24 20.70
C ALA A 234 -9.87 7.41 19.76
N GLY A 235 -8.59 7.72 19.57
CA GLY A 235 -8.13 8.72 18.60
C GLY A 235 -8.50 8.35 17.16
N THR A 236 -8.34 7.08 16.78
CA THR A 236 -8.70 6.58 15.44
C THR A 236 -10.20 6.73 15.17
N PHE A 237 -11.05 6.33 16.11
CA PHE A 237 -12.51 6.45 15.98
C PHE A 237 -12.99 7.90 16.06
N LEU A 238 -12.36 8.75 16.88
CA LEU A 238 -12.67 10.18 16.95
C LEU A 238 -12.44 10.84 15.58
N ILE A 239 -11.26 10.63 14.99
CA ILE A 239 -10.91 11.18 13.67
C ILE A 239 -11.84 10.62 12.59
N MET A 240 -12.11 9.31 12.59
CA MET A 240 -13.06 8.69 11.66
C MET A 240 -14.45 9.30 11.79
N LEU A 241 -14.96 9.50 13.02
CA LEU A 241 -16.27 10.07 13.26
C LEU A 241 -16.35 11.50 12.74
N ILE A 242 -15.34 12.33 13.00
CA ILE A 242 -15.26 13.70 12.46
C ILE A 242 -15.24 13.66 10.92
N ALA A 243 -14.45 12.77 10.32
CA ALA A 243 -14.39 12.59 8.87
C ALA A 243 -15.74 12.21 8.29
N MET A 244 -16.48 11.30 8.93
CA MET A 244 -17.81 10.90 8.48
C MET A 244 -18.85 11.98 8.68
N VAL A 245 -18.79 12.78 9.75
CA VAL A 245 -19.68 13.93 9.94
C VAL A 245 -19.55 14.93 8.78
N VAL A 246 -18.37 15.03 8.16
CA VAL A 246 -18.15 15.86 6.97
C VAL A 246 -18.53 15.11 5.68
N ALA A 247 -17.97 13.92 5.47
CA ALA A 247 -18.07 13.20 4.21
C ALA A 247 -19.48 12.62 3.96
N ALA A 248 -20.15 12.13 5.01
CA ALA A 248 -21.46 11.51 4.91
C ALA A 248 -22.53 12.44 4.33
N PRO A 249 -22.83 13.59 4.96
CA PRO A 249 -23.87 14.46 4.45
C PRO A 249 -23.47 15.06 3.11
N VAL A 250 -22.25 15.59 2.98
CA VAL A 250 -21.83 16.29 1.76
C VAL A 250 -21.77 15.32 0.58
N GLY A 251 -21.21 14.13 0.78
CA GLY A 251 -21.14 13.09 -0.24
C GLY A 251 -22.52 12.58 -0.64
N LEU A 252 -23.41 12.28 0.32
CA LEU A 252 -24.76 11.79 0.02
C LEU A 252 -25.62 12.84 -0.69
N PHE A 253 -25.57 14.11 -0.24
CA PHE A 253 -26.32 15.17 -0.92
C PHE A 253 -25.77 15.44 -2.33
N ALA A 254 -24.45 15.38 -2.52
CA ALA A 254 -23.84 15.48 -3.84
C ALA A 254 -24.28 14.33 -4.75
N ALA A 255 -24.35 13.10 -4.24
CA ALA A 255 -24.85 11.94 -4.97
C ALA A 255 -26.31 12.11 -5.40
N ILE A 256 -27.19 12.47 -4.46
CA ILE A 256 -28.62 12.73 -4.75
C ILE A 256 -28.77 13.83 -5.80
N TYR A 257 -27.98 14.90 -5.70
CA TYR A 257 -28.02 15.99 -6.68
C TYR A 257 -27.57 15.50 -8.05
N LEU A 258 -26.46 14.77 -8.14
CA LEU A 258 -25.92 14.28 -9.41
C LEU A 258 -26.80 13.23 -10.09
N SER A 259 -27.44 12.35 -9.31
CA SER A 259 -28.31 11.29 -9.86
C SER A 259 -29.67 11.83 -10.27
N GLU A 260 -30.24 12.75 -9.48
CA GLU A 260 -31.63 13.17 -9.67
C GLU A 260 -31.76 14.55 -10.28
N TYR A 261 -31.03 15.54 -9.76
CA TYR A 261 -31.31 16.96 -10.05
C TYR A 261 -30.41 17.55 -11.14
N ALA A 262 -29.20 17.02 -11.32
CA ALA A 262 -28.21 17.55 -12.25
C ALA A 262 -28.61 17.33 -13.71
N GLY A 263 -28.40 18.36 -14.54
CA GLY A 263 -28.52 18.22 -15.99
C GLY A 263 -27.39 17.36 -16.58
N PRO A 264 -27.59 16.76 -17.77
CA PRO A 264 -26.62 15.85 -18.39
C PRO A 264 -25.22 16.47 -18.55
N ALA A 265 -25.15 17.76 -18.93
CA ALA A 265 -23.88 18.47 -19.12
C ALA A 265 -23.11 18.68 -17.81
N PHE A 266 -23.82 19.02 -16.72
CA PHE A 266 -23.20 19.22 -15.41
C PHE A 266 -22.67 17.89 -14.87
N ARG A 267 -23.47 16.82 -14.97
CA ARG A 267 -23.06 15.47 -14.56
C ARG A 267 -21.84 14.98 -15.34
N ALA A 268 -21.82 15.16 -16.67
CA ALA A 268 -20.70 14.77 -17.52
C ALA A 268 -19.38 15.49 -17.18
N THR A 269 -19.44 16.62 -16.46
CA THR A 269 -18.26 17.36 -16.02
C THR A 269 -17.89 17.02 -14.57
N VAL A 270 -18.85 17.05 -13.65
CA VAL A 270 -18.58 16.91 -12.20
C VAL A 270 -18.23 15.49 -11.81
N LYS A 271 -18.88 14.47 -12.39
CA LYS A 271 -18.61 13.07 -12.03
C LYS A 271 -17.14 12.68 -12.32
N PRO A 272 -16.56 12.94 -13.51
CA PRO A 272 -15.14 12.73 -13.74
C PRO A 272 -14.22 13.53 -12.81
N VAL A 273 -14.57 14.78 -12.47
CA VAL A 273 -13.78 15.59 -11.54
C VAL A 273 -13.73 14.95 -10.14
N LEU A 274 -14.87 14.44 -9.63
CA LEU A 274 -14.92 13.72 -8.37
C LEU A 274 -14.07 12.43 -8.41
N GLU A 275 -14.10 11.70 -9.53
CA GLU A 275 -13.28 10.50 -9.71
C GLU A 275 -11.77 10.82 -9.75
N VAL A 276 -11.38 11.92 -10.40
CA VAL A 276 -9.99 12.39 -10.42
C VAL A 276 -9.54 12.82 -9.02
N LEU A 277 -10.40 13.50 -8.25
CA LEU A 277 -10.11 13.89 -6.86
C LEU A 277 -9.86 12.67 -5.97
N ALA A 278 -10.56 11.55 -6.20
CA ALA A 278 -10.34 10.30 -5.47
C ALA A 278 -8.95 9.68 -5.73
N GLY A 279 -8.30 10.04 -6.84
CA GLY A 279 -6.96 9.60 -7.23
C GLY A 279 -5.81 10.43 -6.63
N VAL A 280 -6.11 11.55 -5.95
CA VAL A 280 -5.09 12.39 -5.32
C VAL A 280 -4.43 11.61 -4.16
N PRO A 281 -3.08 11.50 -4.11
CA PRO A 281 -2.39 10.80 -3.05
C PRO A 281 -2.69 11.40 -1.66
N THR A 282 -2.91 10.54 -0.66
CA THR A 282 -3.30 10.96 0.69
C THR A 282 -2.23 11.81 1.39
N VAL A 283 -0.96 11.64 1.02
CA VAL A 283 0.15 12.50 1.49
C VAL A 283 -0.03 13.97 1.10
N VAL A 284 -0.62 14.26 -0.06
CA VAL A 284 -0.88 15.64 -0.50
C VAL A 284 -1.90 16.30 0.43
N TYR A 285 -2.97 15.57 0.79
CA TYR A 285 -3.93 16.01 1.79
C TYR A 285 -3.28 16.17 3.18
N GLY A 286 -2.34 15.28 3.55
CA GLY A 286 -1.59 15.39 4.80
C GLY A 286 -0.74 16.66 4.89
N PHE A 287 -0.01 17.00 3.82
CA PHE A 287 0.73 18.26 3.73
C PHE A 287 -0.20 19.48 3.80
N PHE A 288 -1.32 19.45 3.07
CA PHE A 288 -2.32 20.52 3.10
C PHE A 288 -2.90 20.70 4.52
N ALA A 289 -3.21 19.60 5.21
CA ALA A 289 -3.68 19.61 6.57
C ALA A 289 -2.65 20.24 7.53
N ALA A 290 -1.38 19.81 7.46
CA ALA A 290 -0.34 20.26 8.38
C ALA A 290 0.14 21.70 8.14
N LEU A 291 0.24 22.12 6.87
CA LEU A 291 0.82 23.41 6.49
C LEU A 291 -0.20 24.52 6.30
N THR A 292 -1.47 24.18 6.05
CA THR A 292 -2.51 25.18 5.74
C THR A 292 -3.67 25.10 6.72
N VAL A 293 -4.37 23.97 6.77
CA VAL A 293 -5.61 23.87 7.57
C VAL A 293 -5.34 23.94 9.07
N GLY A 294 -4.31 23.24 9.56
CA GLY A 294 -3.91 23.22 10.96
C GLY A 294 -3.55 24.60 11.50
N PRO A 295 -2.62 25.34 10.86
CA PRO A 295 -2.32 26.72 11.22
C PRO A 295 -3.54 27.63 11.15
N ALA A 296 -4.35 27.55 10.10
CA ALA A 296 -5.55 28.38 9.96
C ALA A 296 -6.58 28.13 11.08
N PHE A 297 -6.83 26.87 11.42
CA PHE A 297 -7.75 26.50 12.51
C PHE A 297 -7.20 26.94 13.86
N ARG A 298 -5.89 26.77 14.10
CA ARG A 298 -5.24 27.26 15.32
C ARG A 298 -5.39 28.77 15.46
N GLU A 299 -5.10 29.53 14.41
CA GLU A 299 -5.26 31.00 14.42
C GLU A 299 -6.71 31.40 14.68
N PHE A 300 -7.67 30.73 14.05
CA PHE A 300 -9.10 30.94 14.27
C PHE A 300 -9.50 30.70 15.74
N PHE A 301 -9.17 29.54 16.31
CA PHE A 301 -9.52 29.22 17.70
C PHE A 301 -8.77 30.09 18.71
N ASN A 302 -7.47 30.33 18.51
CA ASN A 302 -6.69 31.19 19.38
C ASN A 302 -7.19 32.65 19.34
N GLY A 303 -7.60 33.14 18.15
CA GLY A 303 -8.20 34.46 17.98
C GLY A 303 -9.54 34.58 18.70
N LEU A 304 -10.41 33.58 18.59
CA LEU A 304 -11.64 33.51 19.39
C LEU A 304 -11.34 33.44 20.89
N GLY A 305 -10.32 32.69 21.29
CA GLY A 305 -9.89 32.59 22.67
C GLY A 305 -9.47 33.94 23.24
N ALA A 306 -8.67 34.70 22.49
CA ALA A 306 -8.20 36.03 22.90
C ALA A 306 -9.35 37.04 23.10
N LEU A 307 -10.45 36.91 22.34
CA LEU A 307 -11.64 37.76 22.51
C LEU A 307 -12.48 37.40 23.75
N LEU A 308 -12.39 36.16 24.22
CA LEU A 308 -13.17 35.64 25.34
C LEU A 308 -12.45 35.77 26.69
N VAL A 309 -11.11 35.88 26.66
CA VAL A 309 -10.28 36.08 27.85
C VAL A 309 -10.60 37.42 28.52
N GLY A 310 -10.74 37.41 29.84
CA GLY A 310 -11.17 38.56 30.64
C GLY A 310 -12.69 38.77 30.69
N GLY A 311 -13.48 37.95 29.98
CA GLY A 311 -14.94 37.95 30.02
C GLY A 311 -15.55 36.84 30.89
N PRO A 312 -16.88 36.66 30.86
CA PRO A 312 -17.59 35.61 31.61
C PRO A 312 -17.21 34.17 31.23
N LEU A 313 -16.56 33.98 30.07
CA LEU A 313 -16.14 32.69 29.52
C LEU A 313 -14.61 32.54 29.50
N ASP A 314 -13.90 33.23 30.40
CA ASP A 314 -12.44 33.26 30.46
C ASP A 314 -11.78 31.87 30.41
N GLY A 315 -12.33 30.89 31.13
CA GLY A 315 -11.80 29.52 31.12
C GLY A 315 -11.83 28.84 29.75
N ILE A 316 -12.86 29.10 28.93
CA ILE A 316 -12.93 28.62 27.54
C ILE A 316 -11.97 29.43 26.66
N GLY A 317 -11.87 30.73 26.91
CA GLY A 317 -10.93 31.61 26.20
C GLY A 317 -9.48 31.14 26.35
N GLN A 318 -9.05 30.86 27.59
CA GLN A 318 -7.72 30.33 27.90
C GLN A 318 -7.48 28.97 27.23
N TYR A 319 -8.47 28.07 27.28
CA TYR A 319 -8.38 26.77 26.60
C TYR A 319 -8.19 26.92 25.08
N LEU A 320 -9.00 27.76 24.44
CA LEU A 320 -8.94 27.98 22.99
C LEU A 320 -7.61 28.58 22.54
N MET A 321 -6.93 29.38 23.38
CA MET A 321 -5.59 29.89 23.08
C MET A 321 -4.48 28.83 23.13
N LEU A 322 -4.70 27.70 23.80
CA LEU A 322 -3.75 26.60 23.92
C LEU A 322 -3.90 25.54 22.82
N VAL A 323 -4.87 25.71 21.92
CA VAL A 323 -5.12 24.81 20.80
C VAL A 323 -3.88 24.75 19.90
N GLN A 324 -3.49 23.53 19.53
CA GLN A 324 -2.32 23.27 18.68
C GLN A 324 -2.75 23.05 17.23
N ASN A 325 -1.83 23.22 16.27
CA ASN A 325 -2.11 22.94 14.86
C ASN A 325 -2.43 21.44 14.61
N GLN A 326 -1.89 20.54 15.42
CA GLN A 326 -2.06 19.09 15.31
C GLN A 326 -3.26 18.55 16.12
N MET A 327 -4.48 19.02 15.79
CA MET A 327 -5.71 18.63 16.49
C MET A 327 -6.50 17.55 15.72
N ALA A 328 -7.28 16.74 16.44
CA ALA A 328 -8.11 15.68 15.84
C ALA A 328 -9.09 16.22 14.79
N LEU A 329 -9.62 17.44 15.01
CA LEU A 329 -10.55 18.13 14.11
C LEU A 329 -9.95 18.37 12.73
N VAL A 330 -8.70 18.81 12.65
CA VAL A 330 -8.02 19.12 11.38
C VAL A 330 -7.78 17.83 10.60
N ALA A 331 -7.25 16.81 11.27
CA ALA A 331 -7.03 15.50 10.66
C ALA A 331 -8.36 14.88 10.15
N GLY A 332 -9.41 14.92 10.98
CA GLY A 332 -10.73 14.40 10.63
C GLY A 332 -11.42 15.21 9.52
N ALA A 333 -11.38 16.54 9.56
CA ALA A 333 -12.02 17.39 8.56
C ALA A 333 -11.38 17.23 7.18
N VAL A 334 -10.05 17.23 7.09
CA VAL A 334 -9.34 17.03 5.81
C VAL A 334 -9.55 15.62 5.28
N MET A 335 -9.53 14.60 6.16
CA MET A 335 -9.90 13.24 5.79
C MET A 335 -11.35 13.15 5.29
N GLY A 336 -12.27 13.88 5.92
CA GLY A 336 -13.65 14.00 5.47
C GLY A 336 -13.74 14.55 4.05
N ILE A 337 -13.02 15.64 3.76
CA ILE A 337 -12.95 16.23 2.42
C ILE A 337 -12.42 15.21 1.39
N MET A 338 -11.39 14.46 1.73
CA MET A 338 -10.86 13.39 0.89
C MET A 338 -11.90 12.28 0.62
N LEU A 339 -12.78 11.98 1.58
CA LEU A 339 -13.79 10.93 1.46
C LEU A 339 -15.06 11.39 0.72
N ILE A 340 -15.30 12.69 0.55
CA ILE A 340 -16.48 13.20 -0.17
C ILE A 340 -16.62 12.60 -1.57
N PRO A 341 -15.59 12.60 -2.45
CA PRO A 341 -15.74 12.07 -3.80
C PRO A 341 -16.00 10.57 -3.82
N PHE A 342 -15.47 9.83 -2.83
CA PHE A 342 -15.70 8.39 -2.68
C PHE A 342 -17.16 8.10 -2.28
N VAL A 343 -17.67 8.78 -1.24
CA VAL A 343 -19.06 8.64 -0.79
C VAL A 343 -20.04 9.08 -1.88
N SER A 344 -19.76 10.22 -2.52
CA SER A 344 -20.61 10.77 -3.58
C SER A 344 -20.66 9.87 -4.81
N SER A 345 -19.50 9.42 -5.31
CA SER A 345 -19.46 8.63 -6.54
C SER A 345 -20.14 7.27 -6.37
N LEU A 346 -19.86 6.56 -5.28
CA LEU A 346 -20.49 5.26 -5.01
C LEU A 346 -21.99 5.38 -4.75
N SER A 347 -22.40 6.38 -3.96
CA SER A 347 -23.83 6.58 -3.67
C SER A 347 -24.60 6.99 -4.92
N ASP A 348 -24.01 7.78 -5.82
CA ASP A 348 -24.60 8.14 -7.12
C ASP A 348 -24.83 6.89 -7.99
N ASP A 349 -23.85 5.99 -8.07
CA ASP A 349 -23.99 4.74 -8.84
C ASP A 349 -25.10 3.85 -8.27
N ILE A 350 -25.22 3.77 -6.94
CA ILE A 350 -26.25 3.00 -6.25
C ILE A 350 -27.65 3.60 -6.48
N ILE A 351 -27.81 4.92 -6.41
CA ILE A 351 -29.10 5.58 -6.65
C ILE A 351 -29.53 5.43 -8.11
N ASN A 352 -28.58 5.52 -9.05
CA ASN A 352 -28.85 5.31 -10.48
C ASN A 352 -29.14 3.85 -10.83
N ALA A 353 -28.69 2.88 -10.03
CA ALA A 353 -29.00 1.47 -10.22
C ALA A 353 -30.46 1.11 -9.87
N VAL A 354 -31.19 1.99 -9.17
CA VAL A 354 -32.61 1.79 -8.86
C VAL A 354 -33.43 1.82 -10.16
N PRO A 355 -34.25 0.79 -10.45
CA PRO A 355 -34.98 0.66 -11.72
C PRO A 355 -35.83 1.88 -12.08
N GLN A 356 -35.86 2.22 -13.38
CA GLN A 356 -36.64 3.33 -13.90
C GLN A 356 -38.15 3.19 -13.64
N SER A 357 -38.66 1.94 -13.62
CA SER A 357 -40.07 1.66 -13.35
C SER A 357 -40.56 2.17 -12.00
N LEU A 358 -39.71 2.19 -10.97
CA LEU A 358 -40.06 2.75 -9.65
C LEU A 358 -40.21 4.27 -9.69
N ARG A 359 -39.39 4.94 -10.53
CA ARG A 359 -39.45 6.40 -10.75
C ARG A 359 -40.75 6.74 -11.48
N ASP A 360 -41.02 6.05 -12.57
CA ASP A 360 -42.19 6.28 -13.42
C ASP A 360 -43.49 5.95 -12.66
N GLY A 361 -43.50 4.88 -11.85
CA GLY A 361 -44.62 4.53 -10.99
C GLY A 361 -44.91 5.59 -9.92
N SER A 362 -43.89 6.16 -9.30
CA SER A 362 -44.04 7.27 -8.33
C SER A 362 -44.63 8.52 -9.00
N TYR A 363 -44.14 8.87 -10.19
CA TYR A 363 -44.68 10.00 -10.96
C TYR A 363 -46.12 9.78 -11.43
N ALA A 364 -46.48 8.55 -11.81
CA ALA A 364 -47.84 8.19 -12.19
C ALA A 364 -48.85 8.36 -11.04
N MET A 365 -48.39 8.24 -9.78
CA MET A 365 -49.18 8.51 -8.58
C MET A 365 -49.25 10.00 -8.21
N GLY A 366 -48.68 10.89 -9.04
CA GLY A 366 -48.69 12.34 -8.82
C GLY A 366 -47.64 12.83 -7.83
N ALA A 367 -46.67 12.00 -7.45
CA ALA A 367 -45.61 12.40 -6.53
C ALA A 367 -44.64 13.41 -7.19
N THR A 368 -44.21 14.40 -6.44
CA THR A 368 -43.16 15.32 -6.88
C THR A 368 -41.80 14.63 -6.91
N LYS A 369 -40.84 15.17 -7.67
CA LYS A 369 -39.46 14.65 -7.73
C LYS A 369 -38.84 14.48 -6.34
N SER A 370 -38.99 15.45 -5.45
CA SER A 370 -38.49 15.38 -4.07
C SER A 370 -39.17 14.30 -3.24
N GLU A 371 -40.46 14.03 -3.48
CA GLU A 371 -41.17 12.92 -2.83
C GLU A 371 -40.72 11.55 -3.37
N THR A 372 -40.55 11.42 -4.69
CA THR A 372 -39.99 10.21 -5.31
C THR A 372 -38.61 9.89 -4.74
N VAL A 373 -37.73 10.89 -4.61
CA VAL A 373 -36.40 10.70 -4.01
C VAL A 373 -36.50 10.23 -2.56
N LYS A 374 -37.29 10.93 -1.72
CA LYS A 374 -37.35 10.65 -0.28
C LYS A 374 -38.11 9.38 0.08
N ARG A 375 -39.18 9.06 -0.64
CA ARG A 375 -40.12 7.97 -0.28
C ARG A 375 -39.89 6.69 -1.07
N VAL A 376 -39.24 6.75 -2.23
CA VAL A 376 -39.05 5.58 -3.11
C VAL A 376 -37.57 5.30 -3.32
N LEU A 377 -36.81 6.26 -3.86
CA LEU A 377 -35.43 6.00 -4.28
C LEU A 377 -34.47 5.83 -3.11
N LEU A 378 -34.47 6.74 -2.14
CA LEU A 378 -33.56 6.66 -0.99
C LEU A 378 -33.80 5.42 -0.13
N PRO A 379 -35.04 5.02 0.20
CA PRO A 379 -35.29 3.76 0.90
C PRO A 379 -34.81 2.54 0.11
N ALA A 380 -35.06 2.49 -1.21
CA ALA A 380 -34.60 1.38 -2.06
C ALA A 380 -33.06 1.33 -2.19
N ALA A 381 -32.41 2.50 -2.24
CA ALA A 381 -30.96 2.62 -2.33
C ALA A 381 -30.25 2.48 -0.96
N LEU A 382 -30.98 2.54 0.16
CA LEU A 382 -30.42 2.59 1.52
C LEU A 382 -29.40 1.49 1.82
N PRO A 383 -29.64 0.20 1.46
CA PRO A 383 -28.66 -0.85 1.75
C PRO A 383 -27.34 -0.62 1.01
N GLY A 384 -27.42 -0.18 -0.26
CA GLY A 384 -26.24 0.14 -1.06
C GLY A 384 -25.51 1.36 -0.54
N VAL A 385 -26.23 2.46 -0.26
CA VAL A 385 -25.65 3.70 0.30
C VAL A 385 -24.98 3.40 1.64
N ALA A 386 -25.63 2.63 2.52
CA ALA A 386 -25.02 2.16 3.76
C ALA A 386 -23.71 1.38 3.48
N GLY A 387 -23.69 0.50 2.48
CA GLY A 387 -22.47 -0.15 2.01
C GLY A 387 -21.36 0.82 1.61
N ALA A 388 -21.67 1.87 0.84
CA ALA A 388 -20.71 2.91 0.46
C ALA A 388 -20.17 3.68 1.70
N MET A 389 -21.04 3.98 2.66
CA MET A 389 -20.66 4.62 3.93
C MET A 389 -19.72 3.74 4.76
N LEU A 390 -19.99 2.43 4.82
CA LEU A 390 -19.16 1.45 5.52
C LEU A 390 -17.77 1.31 4.89
N LEU A 391 -17.70 1.35 3.56
CA LEU A 391 -16.42 1.38 2.84
C LEU A 391 -15.63 2.67 3.13
N ALA A 392 -16.31 3.82 3.20
CA ALA A 392 -15.67 5.10 3.54
C ALA A 392 -15.13 5.10 4.97
N MET A 393 -15.89 4.56 5.94
CA MET A 393 -15.44 4.38 7.31
C MET A 393 -14.24 3.45 7.42
N SER A 394 -14.25 2.33 6.69
CA SER A 394 -13.13 1.38 6.66
C SER A 394 -11.85 2.05 6.15
N ARG A 395 -11.96 2.91 5.13
CA ARG A 395 -10.85 3.71 4.62
C ARG A 395 -10.36 4.73 5.64
N ALA A 396 -11.27 5.39 6.36
CA ALA A 396 -10.91 6.35 7.42
C ALA A 396 -10.14 5.70 8.58
N ILE A 397 -10.56 4.51 9.02
CA ILE A 397 -9.89 3.75 10.10
C ILE A 397 -8.46 3.36 9.69
N GLY A 398 -8.27 3.01 8.42
CA GLY A 398 -6.96 2.65 7.85
C GLY A 398 -6.12 3.84 7.37
N GLU A 399 -6.60 5.08 7.50
CA GLU A 399 -5.86 6.24 7.01
C GLU A 399 -4.58 6.43 7.82
N THR A 400 -3.49 6.70 7.11
CA THR A 400 -2.14 6.73 7.71
C THR A 400 -1.42 8.03 7.38
N MET A 401 -1.50 8.55 6.16
CA MET A 401 -0.69 9.72 5.77
C MET A 401 -1.27 11.03 6.27
N ILE A 402 -2.60 11.20 6.19
CA ILE A 402 -3.23 12.42 6.72
C ILE A 402 -2.99 12.52 8.23
N VAL A 403 -3.20 11.42 8.95
CA VAL A 403 -3.11 11.40 10.41
C VAL A 403 -1.66 11.47 10.92
N THR A 404 -0.68 10.89 10.24
CA THR A 404 0.75 11.02 10.63
C THR A 404 1.25 12.46 10.53
N MET A 405 0.70 13.24 9.60
CA MET A 405 1.12 14.62 9.38
C MET A 405 0.29 15.63 10.17
N ALA A 406 -1.02 15.39 10.29
CA ALA A 406 -1.98 16.35 10.85
C ALA A 406 -2.43 16.04 12.28
N ALA A 407 -2.38 14.78 12.72
CA ALA A 407 -2.70 14.41 14.10
C ALA A 407 -1.44 14.50 14.99
N GLY A 408 -1.65 14.51 16.30
CA GLY A 408 -0.54 14.53 17.26
C GLY A 408 0.08 13.15 17.48
N LEU A 409 1.22 13.12 18.16
CA LEU A 409 1.86 11.87 18.62
C LEU A 409 1.44 11.45 20.03
N ALA A 410 0.76 12.34 20.76
CA ALA A 410 0.33 12.09 22.12
C ALA A 410 -0.89 11.15 22.16
N ALA A 411 -0.75 10.03 22.86
CA ALA A 411 -1.84 9.10 23.12
C ALA A 411 -2.69 9.59 24.30
N ARG A 412 -3.73 10.39 23.99
CA ARG A 412 -4.68 10.92 24.98
C ARG A 412 -6.05 10.27 24.79
N LEU A 413 -6.65 9.82 25.88
CA LEU A 413 -8.03 9.35 25.88
C LEU A 413 -8.97 10.55 26.06
N THR A 414 -9.44 11.12 24.95
CA THR A 414 -10.30 12.31 24.93
C THR A 414 -11.34 12.19 23.81
N LEU A 415 -12.51 12.81 24.03
CA LEU A 415 -13.55 12.99 23.00
C LEU A 415 -13.53 14.39 22.39
N ASN A 416 -12.65 15.27 22.88
CA ASN A 416 -12.58 16.64 22.43
C ASN A 416 -11.82 16.71 21.10
N PRO A 417 -12.46 17.22 20.02
CA PRO A 417 -11.83 17.24 18.69
C PRO A 417 -10.70 18.28 18.58
N LEU A 418 -10.61 19.23 19.51
CA LEU A 418 -9.55 20.25 19.53
C LEU A 418 -8.28 19.78 20.22
N ASP A 419 -8.33 18.66 20.94
CA ASP A 419 -7.17 18.05 21.57
C ASP A 419 -6.28 17.34 20.54
N THR A 420 -5.01 17.19 20.92
CA THR A 420 -4.06 16.35 20.19
C THR A 420 -4.27 14.89 20.55
N VAL A 421 -4.51 14.06 19.54
CA VAL A 421 -4.64 12.60 19.65
C VAL A 421 -3.76 11.93 18.61
N THR A 422 -3.42 10.68 18.86
CA THR A 422 -2.70 9.84 17.90
C THR A 422 -3.56 8.62 17.53
N THR A 423 -3.25 7.97 16.41
CA THR A 423 -4.02 6.82 15.90
C THR A 423 -3.20 5.54 15.95
N VAL A 424 -3.87 4.41 15.77
CA VAL A 424 -3.22 3.10 15.68
C VAL A 424 -2.23 3.06 14.52
N THR A 425 -2.61 3.58 13.35
CA THR A 425 -1.77 3.63 12.14
C THR A 425 -0.51 4.48 12.32
N VAL A 426 -0.63 5.65 12.98
CA VAL A 426 0.52 6.51 13.30
C VAL A 426 1.52 5.77 14.19
N GLN A 427 1.03 5.05 15.20
CA GLN A 427 1.91 4.32 16.11
C GLN A 427 2.56 3.11 15.46
N ILE A 428 1.87 2.40 14.56
CA ILE A 428 2.49 1.32 13.77
C ILE A 428 3.67 1.87 12.97
N VAL A 429 3.48 2.99 12.25
CA VAL A 429 4.57 3.63 11.49
C VAL A 429 5.71 4.04 12.41
N THR A 430 5.40 4.71 13.52
CA THR A 430 6.40 5.24 14.46
C THR A 430 7.22 4.14 15.14
N LEU A 431 6.61 2.98 15.43
CA LEU A 431 7.29 1.85 16.05
C LEU A 431 8.14 1.04 15.08
N LEU A 432 7.77 1.00 13.80
CA LEU A 432 8.51 0.30 12.75
C LEU A 432 9.57 1.17 12.06
N THR A 433 9.51 2.49 12.26
CA THR A 433 10.49 3.45 11.72
C THR A 433 11.55 3.75 12.77
N GLY A 434 12.73 3.12 12.66
CA GLY A 434 13.90 3.41 13.50
C GLY A 434 14.93 2.27 13.55
N ASP A 435 16.12 2.55 14.09
CA ASP A 435 17.25 1.60 14.19
C ASP A 435 17.09 0.61 15.38
N GLN A 436 15.87 0.14 15.64
CA GLN A 436 15.57 -0.71 16.80
C GLN A 436 15.78 -2.19 16.49
N GLU A 437 16.18 -2.97 17.50
CA GLU A 437 16.23 -4.42 17.38
C GLU A 437 14.83 -4.99 17.10
N PHE A 438 14.73 -5.81 16.05
CA PHE A 438 13.48 -6.45 15.63
C PHE A 438 12.86 -7.36 16.70
N ASN A 439 13.65 -7.85 17.65
CA ASN A 439 13.19 -8.72 18.74
C ASN A 439 12.81 -7.96 20.03
N SER A 440 12.73 -6.63 20.00
CA SER A 440 12.30 -5.87 21.18
C SER A 440 10.76 -5.88 21.34
N PRO A 441 10.22 -5.95 22.57
CA PRO A 441 8.77 -5.84 22.83
C PRO A 441 8.15 -4.57 22.25
N LYS A 442 8.92 -3.48 22.15
CA LYS A 442 8.51 -2.21 21.55
C LYS A 442 8.21 -2.34 20.05
N THR A 443 9.08 -3.00 19.29
CA THR A 443 8.84 -3.25 17.86
C THR A 443 7.70 -4.24 17.66
N LEU A 444 7.65 -5.29 18.49
CA LEU A 444 6.59 -6.31 18.46
C LEU A 444 5.19 -5.73 18.77
N ALA A 445 5.11 -4.66 19.56
CA ALA A 445 3.85 -3.97 19.84
C ALA A 445 3.15 -3.43 18.57
N ALA A 446 3.91 -3.10 17.52
CA ALA A 446 3.34 -2.69 16.22
C ALA A 446 2.53 -3.82 15.56
N PHE A 447 3.02 -5.06 15.66
CA PHE A 447 2.29 -6.24 15.18
C PHE A 447 1.06 -6.50 16.03
N GLY A 448 1.16 -6.37 17.36
CA GLY A 448 0.00 -6.43 18.28
C GLY A 448 -1.11 -5.43 17.88
N LEU A 449 -0.73 -4.17 17.65
CA LEU A 449 -1.64 -3.13 17.14
C LEU A 449 -2.22 -3.49 15.77
N GLY A 450 -1.40 -3.98 14.85
CA GLY A 450 -1.82 -4.39 13.51
C GLY A 450 -2.84 -5.53 13.54
N LEU A 451 -2.62 -6.56 14.37
CA LEU A 451 -3.57 -7.67 14.52
C LEU A 451 -4.88 -7.19 15.13
N THR A 452 -4.84 -6.35 16.17
CA THR A 452 -6.05 -5.79 16.77
C THR A 452 -6.81 -4.90 15.80
N LEU A 453 -6.12 -4.05 15.03
CA LEU A 453 -6.75 -3.23 13.99
C LEU A 453 -7.40 -4.10 12.91
N PHE A 454 -6.73 -5.16 12.47
CA PHE A 454 -7.28 -6.12 11.53
C PHE A 454 -8.55 -6.80 12.08
N LEU A 455 -8.52 -7.28 13.32
CA LEU A 455 -9.68 -7.92 13.94
C LEU A 455 -10.85 -6.94 14.14
N VAL A 456 -10.57 -5.71 14.57
CA VAL A 456 -11.59 -4.67 14.75
C VAL A 456 -12.21 -4.29 13.40
N THR A 457 -11.40 -4.04 12.38
CA THR A 457 -11.90 -3.70 11.03
C THR A 457 -12.69 -4.86 10.40
N LEU A 458 -12.23 -6.10 10.58
CA LEU A 458 -12.96 -7.29 10.15
C LEU A 458 -14.30 -7.42 10.88
N ALA A 459 -14.33 -7.26 12.21
CA ALA A 459 -15.56 -7.34 12.99
C ALA A 459 -16.55 -6.25 12.58
N LEU A 460 -16.09 -5.00 12.41
CA LEU A 460 -16.91 -3.90 11.90
C LEU A 460 -17.47 -4.21 10.53
N ASN A 461 -16.65 -4.72 9.60
CA ASN A 461 -17.09 -5.10 8.26
C ASN A 461 -18.12 -6.24 8.25
N ILE A 462 -17.96 -7.25 9.10
CA ILE A 462 -18.94 -8.35 9.23
C ILE A 462 -20.28 -7.82 9.77
N ILE A 463 -20.26 -7.02 10.84
CA ILE A 463 -21.46 -6.42 11.42
C ILE A 463 -22.16 -5.55 10.39
N ALA A 464 -21.40 -4.70 9.72
CA ALA A 464 -21.81 -3.82 8.65
C ALA A 464 -22.52 -4.56 7.51
N GLN A 465 -21.90 -5.62 6.98
CA GLN A 465 -22.50 -6.45 5.92
C GLN A 465 -23.79 -7.13 6.37
N ARG A 466 -23.84 -7.60 7.62
CA ARG A 466 -25.04 -8.24 8.17
C ARG A 466 -26.22 -7.27 8.27
N ILE A 467 -25.95 -6.02 8.66
CA ILE A 467 -26.96 -4.95 8.69
C ILE A 467 -27.49 -4.71 7.26
N VAL A 468 -26.60 -4.50 6.29
CA VAL A 468 -26.97 -4.25 4.88
C VAL A 468 -27.79 -5.39 4.30
N HIS A 469 -27.39 -6.65 4.54
CA HIS A 469 -28.11 -7.82 4.03
C HIS A 469 -29.54 -7.93 4.57
N THR A 470 -29.76 -7.53 5.84
CA THR A 470 -31.08 -7.58 6.48
C THR A 470 -32.07 -6.61 5.80
N TYR A 471 -31.60 -5.43 5.39
CA TYR A 471 -32.45 -4.45 4.70
C TYR A 471 -32.72 -4.79 3.23
N ARG A 472 -31.84 -5.54 2.56
CA ARG A 472 -32.03 -5.97 1.17
C ARG A 472 -33.22 -6.93 1.01
N GLN A 473 -33.46 -7.79 2.00
CA GLN A 473 -34.52 -8.80 1.97
C GLN A 473 -35.96 -8.24 2.10
N GLN A 474 -36.13 -6.95 2.38
CA GLN A 474 -37.46 -6.35 2.54
C GLN A 474 -38.04 -5.74 1.25
N TYR A 475 -37.26 -5.67 0.17
CA TYR A 475 -37.64 -4.98 -1.08
C TYR A 475 -37.62 -5.86 -2.33
N ASP A 476 -37.14 -7.11 -2.22
CA ASP A 476 -37.42 -8.20 -3.16
C ASP A 476 -38.70 -8.92 -2.70
#